data_AF-F5Z347-F1
#
_entry.id   AF-F5Z347-F1
#
_cell.length_a   1.000
_cell.length_b   1.000
_cell.length_c   1.000
_cell.angle_alpha   90.00
_cell.angle_beta   90.00
_cell.angle_gamma   90.00
#
_symmetry.space_group_name_H-M   'P 1'
#
loop_
_entity.id
_entity.type
_entity.pdbx_description
1 polymer ?
#
loop_
_entity_poly.entity_id
_entity_poly.type
_entity_poly.pdbx_seq_one_letter_code
_entity_poly.pdbx_strand_id
1 'polypeptide(L)'
;MREQLMRYARDIYRYFTSAEGIASLRIHLEAQQFPQLYHAYRERVVDPNFVVNVAALDAAAHHGGLRETADPVAVLEAIGGGVLIHALFSQHAGAAPEATAPSEDQLEATLMNFVNLALDTPRT
;
A
#
# COMPACT_ATOMS: atom_id res chain seq x y z
N MET A 1 12.25 8.89 -7.04
CA MET A 1 11.34 8.61 -5.92
C MET A 1 9.91 8.34 -6.38
N ARG A 2 9.21 9.31 -7.00
CA ARG A 2 7.84 9.13 -7.52
C ARG A 2 7.56 7.77 -8.17
N GLU A 3 8.34 7.39 -9.17
CA GLU A 3 8.15 6.12 -9.88
C GLU A 3 8.36 4.89 -8.98
N GLN A 4 9.25 4.97 -7.98
CA GLN A 4 9.47 3.90 -7.02
C GLN A 4 8.26 3.74 -6.09
N LEU A 5 7.71 4.84 -5.59
CA LEU A 5 6.49 4.83 -4.79
C LEU A 5 5.27 4.37 -5.60
N MET A 6 5.19 4.73 -6.89
CA MET A 6 4.15 4.23 -7.79
C MET A 6 4.26 2.73 -8.00
N ARG A 7 5.47 2.20 -8.23
CA ARG A 7 5.68 0.75 -8.32
C ARG A 7 5.27 0.05 -7.02
N TYR A 8 5.68 0.57 -5.88
CA TYR A 8 5.28 0.05 -4.57
C TYR A 8 3.75 0.02 -4.41
N ALA A 9 3.06 1.12 -4.73
CA ALA A 9 1.60 1.21 -4.67
C ALA A 9 0.90 0.21 -5.60
N ARG A 10 1.39 0.07 -6.85
CA ARG A 10 0.86 -0.89 -7.83
C ARG A 10 1.08 -2.34 -7.39
N ASP A 11 2.26 -2.64 -6.85
CA ASP A 11 2.62 -4.00 -6.40
C ASP A 11 1.77 -4.45 -5.21
N ILE A 12 1.55 -3.56 -4.23
CA ILE A 12 0.64 -3.82 -3.11
C ILE A 12 -0.77 -4.06 -3.62
N TYR A 13 -1.29 -3.16 -4.46
CA TYR A 13 -2.65 -3.30 -4.98
C TYR A 13 -2.82 -4.64 -5.68
N ARG A 14 -1.94 -4.95 -6.64
CA ARG A 14 -1.97 -6.19 -7.43
C ARG A 14 -1.91 -7.43 -6.55
N TYR A 15 -1.02 -7.44 -5.55
CA TYR A 15 -0.92 -8.55 -4.62
C TYR A 15 -2.22 -8.73 -3.85
N PHE A 16 -2.72 -7.68 -3.19
CA PHE A 16 -3.93 -7.79 -2.36
C PHE A 16 -5.23 -7.97 -3.16
N THR A 17 -5.22 -7.81 -4.47
CA THR A 17 -6.33 -8.25 -5.35
C THR A 17 -6.15 -9.67 -5.92
N SER A 18 -5.04 -10.36 -5.64
CA SER A 18 -4.85 -11.77 -6.03
C SER A 18 -5.58 -12.72 -5.07
N ALA A 19 -5.73 -13.99 -5.45
CA ALA A 19 -6.35 -15.00 -4.59
C ALA A 19 -5.60 -15.15 -3.24
N GLU A 20 -4.26 -15.15 -3.27
CA GLU A 20 -3.41 -15.24 -2.09
C GLU A 20 -3.45 -13.96 -1.26
N GLY A 21 -3.48 -12.80 -1.91
CA GLY A 21 -3.58 -11.52 -1.22
C GLY A 21 -4.92 -11.30 -0.54
N ILE A 22 -6.02 -11.80 -1.13
CA ILE A 22 -7.35 -11.79 -0.50
C ILE A 22 -7.31 -12.53 0.85
N ALA A 23 -6.76 -13.74 0.87
CA ALA A 23 -6.61 -14.50 2.11
C ALA A 23 -5.73 -13.76 3.13
N SER A 24 -4.64 -13.16 2.67
CA SER A 24 -3.71 -12.39 3.49
C SER A 24 -4.35 -11.13 4.10
N LEU A 25 -5.24 -10.45 3.37
CA LEU A 25 -5.99 -9.31 3.87
C LEU A 25 -7.03 -9.76 4.91
N ARG A 26 -7.64 -10.92 4.72
CA ARG A 26 -8.58 -11.48 5.69
C ARG A 26 -7.91 -11.79 7.03
N ILE A 27 -6.66 -12.26 7.02
CA ILE A 27 -5.88 -12.47 8.26
C ILE A 27 -5.69 -11.15 9.02
N HIS A 28 -5.49 -10.02 8.34
CA HIS A 28 -5.42 -8.71 8.99
C HIS A 28 -6.76 -8.29 9.63
N LEU A 29 -7.87 -8.49 8.91
CA LEU A 29 -9.20 -8.10 9.39
C LEU A 29 -9.66 -8.93 10.59
N GLU A 30 -9.29 -10.21 10.62
CA GLU A 30 -9.69 -11.15 11.68
C GLU A 30 -8.62 -11.30 12.79
N ALA A 31 -7.66 -10.37 12.86
CA ALA A 31 -6.50 -10.46 13.75
C ALA A 31 -6.89 -10.54 15.24
N GLN A 32 -7.99 -9.88 15.64
CA GLN A 32 -8.48 -9.96 17.01
C GLN A 32 -9.04 -11.34 17.36
N GLN A 33 -9.71 -12.02 16.42
CA GLN A 33 -10.23 -13.37 16.64
C GLN A 33 -9.11 -14.43 16.58
N PHE A 34 -8.07 -14.20 15.77
CA PHE A 34 -6.98 -15.17 15.55
C PHE A 34 -5.58 -14.57 15.74
N PRO A 35 -5.22 -14.13 16.96
CA PRO A 35 -3.99 -13.36 17.20
C PRO A 35 -2.70 -14.16 16.90
N GLN A 36 -2.70 -15.47 17.14
CA GLN A 36 -1.54 -16.33 16.85
C GLN A 36 -1.32 -16.49 15.34
N LEU A 37 -2.39 -16.61 14.56
CA LEU A 37 -2.31 -16.66 13.10
C LEU A 37 -1.81 -15.33 12.55
N TYR A 38 -2.33 -14.22 13.07
CA TYR A 38 -1.88 -12.88 12.70
C TYR A 38 -0.39 -12.67 13.00
N HIS A 39 0.07 -13.09 14.19
CA HIS A 39 1.49 -12.99 14.55
C HIS A 39 2.39 -13.78 13.58
N ALA A 40 2.07 -15.06 13.34
CA ALA A 40 2.85 -15.89 12.43
C ALA A 40 2.86 -15.34 10.99
N TYR A 41 1.74 -14.76 10.55
CA TYR A 41 1.64 -14.11 9.26
C TYR A 41 2.49 -12.82 9.20
N ARG A 42 2.47 -11.99 10.25
CA ARG A 42 3.31 -10.79 10.33
C ARG A 42 4.79 -11.09 10.23
N GLU A 43 5.28 -12.03 11.04
CA GLU A 43 6.69 -12.40 11.09
C GLU A 43 7.21 -12.92 9.74
N ARG A 44 6.37 -13.68 9.01
CA ARG A 44 6.79 -14.34 7.78
C ARG A 44 6.56 -13.51 6.52
N VAL A 45 5.61 -12.59 6.55
CA VAL A 45 5.14 -11.89 5.34
C VAL A 45 5.21 -10.37 5.51
N VAL A 46 4.58 -9.80 6.54
CA VAL A 46 4.43 -8.34 6.65
C VAL A 46 5.76 -7.68 7.02
N ASP A 47 6.37 -8.10 8.13
CA ASP A 47 7.53 -7.41 8.69
C ASP A 47 8.76 -7.48 7.77
N PRO A 48 9.08 -8.61 7.09
CA PRO A 48 10.18 -8.65 6.13
C PRO A 48 9.99 -7.68 4.96
N ASN A 49 8.77 -7.60 4.42
CA ASN A 49 8.47 -6.66 3.32
C ASN A 49 8.50 -5.21 3.81
N PHE A 50 8.07 -4.94 5.03
CA PHE A 50 8.10 -3.60 5.61
C PHE A 50 9.54 -3.11 5.79
N VAL A 51 10.43 -3.92 6.36
CA VAL A 51 11.85 -3.58 6.57
C VAL A 51 12.55 -3.22 5.26
N VAL A 52 12.35 -4.02 4.21
CA VAL A 52 12.97 -3.77 2.89
C VAL A 52 12.50 -2.44 2.29
N ASN A 53 11.20 -2.15 2.37
CA ASN A 53 10.65 -0.91 1.80
C ASN A 53 11.04 0.33 2.61
N VAL A 54 11.09 0.24 3.94
CA VAL A 54 11.55 1.34 4.82
C VAL A 54 13.01 1.67 4.53
N ALA A 55 13.89 0.68 4.46
CA ALA A 55 15.31 0.91 4.15
C ALA A 55 15.52 1.59 2.80
N ALA A 56 14.73 1.22 1.79
CA ALA A 56 14.79 1.84 0.46
C ALA A 56 14.33 3.30 0.46
N LEU A 57 13.37 3.66 1.32
CA LEU A 57 12.90 5.04 1.45
C LEU A 57 13.80 5.90 2.32
N ASP A 58 14.35 5.33 3.40
CA ASP A 58 15.31 6.03 4.26
C ASP A 58 16.55 6.44 3.46
N ALA A 59 17.10 5.52 2.65
CA ALA A 59 18.19 5.83 1.72
C ALA A 59 17.86 7.00 0.78
N ALA A 60 16.61 7.09 0.33
CA ALA A 60 16.20 8.14 -0.59
C ALA A 60 15.78 9.45 0.09
N ALA A 61 15.35 9.42 1.34
CA ALA A 61 15.18 10.61 2.18
C ALA A 61 16.52 11.35 2.33
N HIS A 62 17.59 10.59 2.58
CA HIS A 62 18.96 11.11 2.65
C HIS A 62 19.46 11.74 1.33
N HIS A 63 18.80 11.45 0.20
CA HIS A 63 19.11 12.03 -1.11
C HIS A 63 18.13 13.15 -1.54
N GLY A 64 17.29 13.66 -0.63
CA GLY A 64 16.32 14.72 -0.91
C GLY A 64 15.14 14.27 -1.78
N GLY A 65 14.84 12.97 -1.82
CA GLY A 65 13.77 12.39 -2.64
C GLY A 65 12.39 12.43 -2.01
N LEU A 66 12.29 12.71 -0.70
CA LEU A 66 11.05 12.88 0.07
C LEU A 66 10.96 14.31 0.62
N ARG A 67 9.78 14.72 1.09
CA ARG A 67 9.65 16.00 1.81
C ARG A 67 10.59 15.99 3.02
N GLU A 68 11.23 17.11 3.30
CA GLU A 68 12.20 17.23 4.40
C GLU A 68 11.60 16.88 5.79
N THR A 69 10.29 17.06 5.95
CA THR A 69 9.54 16.72 7.16
C THR A 69 8.87 15.35 7.13
N ALA A 70 8.98 14.59 6.04
CA ALA A 70 8.31 13.31 5.92
C ALA A 70 9.10 12.20 6.62
N ASP A 71 8.45 11.54 7.59
CA ASP A 71 8.92 10.27 8.12
C ASP A 71 8.73 9.16 7.05
N PRO A 72 9.81 8.48 6.60
CA PRO A 72 9.73 7.38 5.64
C PRO A 72 8.71 6.29 6.02
N VAL A 73 8.57 5.99 7.31
CA VAL A 73 7.62 5.01 7.82
C VAL A 73 6.19 5.50 7.63
N ALA A 74 5.90 6.72 8.07
CA ALA A 74 4.58 7.32 7.91
C ALA A 74 4.16 7.45 6.43
N VAL A 75 5.11 7.71 5.53
CA VAL A 75 4.86 7.71 4.07
C VAL A 75 4.41 6.35 3.57
N LEU A 76 5.10 5.27 3.97
CA LEU A 76 4.71 3.91 3.60
C LEU A 76 3.35 3.52 4.18
N GLU A 77 3.11 3.85 5.44
CA GLU A 77 1.82 3.56 6.09
C GLU A 77 0.67 4.30 5.40
N ALA A 78 0.86 5.57 5.05
CA ALA A 78 -0.16 6.36 4.37
C ALA A 78 -0.47 5.81 2.96
N ILE A 79 0.57 5.53 2.16
CA ILE A 79 0.39 4.96 0.82
C ILE A 79 -0.19 3.55 0.93
N GLY A 80 0.45 2.67 1.70
CA GLY A 80 0.03 1.29 1.89
C GLY A 80 -1.39 1.18 2.42
N GLY A 81 -1.75 1.97 3.44
CA GLY A 81 -3.11 2.02 3.99
C GLY A 81 -4.15 2.44 2.96
N GLY A 82 -3.89 3.52 2.21
CA GLY A 82 -4.78 3.97 1.13
C GLY A 82 -4.97 2.89 0.06
N VAL A 83 -3.88 2.28 -0.39
CA VAL A 83 -3.92 1.20 -1.39
C VAL A 83 -4.68 -0.03 -0.87
N LEU A 84 -4.48 -0.42 0.39
CA LEU A 84 -5.16 -1.57 1.00
C LEU A 84 -6.68 -1.39 1.05
N ILE A 85 -7.16 -0.17 1.33
CA ILE A 85 -8.60 0.14 1.30
C ILE A 85 -9.16 -0.02 -0.11
N HIS A 86 -8.45 0.47 -1.13
CA HIS A 86 -8.87 0.29 -2.52
C HIS A 86 -8.81 -1.16 -2.96
N ALA A 87 -7.79 -1.92 -2.55
CA ALA A 87 -7.73 -3.35 -2.80
C ALA A 87 -8.94 -4.06 -2.16
N LEU A 88 -9.25 -3.77 -0.89
CA LEU A 88 -10.41 -4.32 -0.19
C LEU A 88 -11.71 -4.02 -0.93
N PHE A 89 -11.91 -2.79 -1.41
CA PHE A 89 -13.09 -2.44 -2.19
C PHE A 89 -13.16 -3.27 -3.49
N SER A 90 -12.06 -3.34 -4.23
CA SER A 90 -11.98 -4.09 -5.49
C SER A 90 -12.18 -5.60 -5.33
N GLN A 91 -11.86 -6.20 -4.19
CA GLN A 91 -12.13 -7.62 -3.92
C GLN A 91 -13.62 -7.97 -3.98
N HIS A 92 -14.49 -7.00 -3.74
CA HIS A 92 -15.94 -7.17 -3.79
C HIS A 92 -16.51 -6.89 -5.19
N ALA A 93 -15.68 -6.49 -6.16
CA ALA A 93 -16.14 -6.22 -7.51
C ALA A 93 -16.82 -7.46 -8.13
N GLY A 94 -18.01 -7.26 -8.69
CA GLY A 94 -18.83 -8.34 -9.25
C GLY A 94 -19.62 -9.14 -8.21
N ALA A 95 -19.48 -8.86 -6.90
CA ALA A 95 -20.32 -9.49 -5.87
C ALA A 95 -21.78 -9.00 -5.91
N ALA A 96 -22.01 -7.79 -6.44
CA ALA A 96 -23.32 -7.20 -6.69
C ALA A 96 -23.28 -6.29 -7.93
N PRO A 97 -24.42 -5.99 -8.59
CA PRO A 97 -24.46 -5.13 -9.77
C PRO A 97 -23.82 -3.74 -9.58
N GLU A 98 -23.91 -3.19 -8.38
CA GLU A 98 -23.33 -1.91 -7.96
C GLU A 98 -21.86 -2.00 -7.53
N ALA A 99 -21.34 -3.21 -7.30
CA ALA A 99 -19.95 -3.42 -6.90
C ALA A 99 -19.07 -3.48 -8.15
N THR A 100 -18.75 -2.31 -8.70
CA THR A 100 -17.86 -2.18 -9.86
C THR A 100 -16.42 -1.95 -9.42
N ALA A 101 -15.48 -2.65 -10.05
CA ALA A 101 -14.07 -2.33 -9.88
C ALA A 101 -13.80 -0.93 -10.47
N PRO A 102 -12.87 -0.15 -9.90
CA PRO A 102 -12.38 1.06 -10.55
C PRO A 102 -11.79 0.70 -11.91
N SER A 103 -11.93 1.59 -12.90
CA SER A 103 -11.18 1.43 -14.15
C SER A 103 -9.67 1.54 -13.87
N GLU A 104 -8.85 1.00 -14.79
CA GLU A 104 -7.38 1.10 -14.67
C GLU A 104 -6.92 2.56 -14.55
N ASP A 105 -7.50 3.47 -15.33
CA ASP A 105 -7.22 4.91 -15.26
C ASP A 105 -7.60 5.53 -13.90
N GLN A 106 -8.75 5.14 -13.34
CA GLN A 106 -9.20 5.64 -12.04
C GLN A 106 -8.30 5.14 -10.91
N LEU A 107 -7.90 3.86 -10.98
CA LEU A 107 -6.96 3.28 -10.04
C LEU A 107 -5.61 4.01 -10.12
N GLU A 108 -5.05 4.14 -11.32
CA GLU A 108 -3.75 4.79 -11.53
C GLU A 108 -3.75 6.24 -11.03
N ALA A 109 -4.80 7.00 -11.31
CA ALA A 109 -4.98 8.36 -10.78
C ALA A 109 -5.05 8.37 -9.24
N THR A 110 -5.73 7.40 -8.64
CA THR A 110 -5.82 7.26 -7.18
C THR A 110 -4.47 6.96 -6.54
N LEU A 111 -3.72 5.99 -7.09
CA LEU A 111 -2.38 5.66 -6.62
C LEU A 111 -1.44 6.86 -6.74
N MET A 112 -1.51 7.59 -7.86
CA MET A 112 -0.75 8.82 -8.07
C MET A 112 -1.08 9.90 -7.05
N ASN A 113 -2.34 10.02 -6.62
CA ASN A 113 -2.73 10.96 -5.57
C ASN A 113 -2.09 10.62 -4.22
N PHE A 114 -2.08 9.34 -3.81
CA PHE A 114 -1.38 8.94 -2.58
C PHE A 114 0.12 9.23 -2.64
N VAL A 115 0.76 8.95 -3.78
CA VAL A 115 2.18 9.25 -3.98
C VAL A 115 2.44 10.75 -3.98
N ASN A 116 1.60 11.56 -4.62
CA ASN A 116 1.74 13.01 -4.67
C ASN A 116 1.69 13.65 -3.28
N LEU A 117 0.83 13.16 -2.39
CA LEU A 117 0.72 13.68 -1.03
C LEU A 117 2.01 13.49 -0.21
N ALA A 118 2.75 12.41 -0.51
CA ALA A 118 4.01 12.08 0.15
C ALA A 118 5.23 12.83 -0.41
N LEU A 119 5.10 13.50 -1.55
CA LEU A 119 6.20 14.21 -2.22
C LEU A 119 6.03 15.72 -2.10
N ASP A 120 7.14 16.46 -2.16
CA ASP A 120 7.08 17.91 -2.21
C ASP A 120 6.51 18.38 -3.54
N THR A 121 5.64 19.38 -3.47
CA THR A 121 5.24 20.13 -4.66
C THR A 121 6.49 20.83 -5.20
N PRO A 122 6.81 20.75 -6.49
CA PRO A 122 7.92 21.52 -7.04
C PRO A 122 7.71 22.99 -6.69
N ARG A 123 8.68 23.61 -6.02
CA ARG A 123 8.68 25.06 -5.81
C ARG A 123 8.80 25.69 -7.20
N THR A 124 7.70 26.26 -7.68
CA THR A 124 7.63 27.12 -8.86
C THR A 124 8.37 28.43 -8.60
#